data_AF-A0A842Q7E2-F1
#
_entry.id   AF-A0A842Q7E2-F1
#
_cell.length_a   1.000
_cell.length_b   1.000
_cell.length_c   1.000
_cell.angle_alpha   90.00
_cell.angle_beta   90.00
_cell.angle_gamma   90.00
#
_symmetry.space_group_name_H-M   'P 1'
#
loop_
_entity.id
_entity.type
_entity.pdbx_description
1 polymer ?
#
loop_
_entity_poly.entity_id
_entity_poly.type
_entity_poly.pdbx_seq_one_letter_code
_entity_poly.pdbx_strand_id
1 'polypeptide(L)'
;MLKLLLYTRLEKTEIHRFRFIFLTLIFWLVGALIYVYYQFFVGIPAPFPSIADLFYLTAAAFLSFHLFSILRLKRNIIKAKSIVYLGFLGCIFPIYLLAGAIYNYEQYYPDSLTEFVTNVAYYITDAVLIFPCIPIILYTPKNDPFIFHWLLIALSVFVIVATDMAYNFIASDDELIQNTEWLLSFFYTFGYILLIASIMWFSKLKQMLEYKKFSESLKNEQDMDLDRRNSANDFLEEFDNSNETLGAMKKTITEKAEEQVDILFAQYIISKKEIIKFINILVELTRKNKSLNIRILLPSPKFEEEESSSNTLYPSIAELFNLPAMSIKHFDSPLNSNEIVTILDTEHLY
;
A
#
# COMPACT_ATOMS: atom_id res chain seq x y z
N MET A 1 9.82 1.02 21.68
CA MET A 1 10.45 2.21 21.08
C MET A 1 11.56 1.91 20.05
N LEU A 2 12.65 1.19 20.40
CA LEU A 2 13.79 0.96 19.48
C LEU A 2 13.42 0.22 18.19
N LYS A 3 12.57 -0.81 18.26
CA LYS A 3 12.07 -1.55 17.08
C LYS A 3 11.26 -0.66 16.14
N LEU A 4 10.49 0.29 16.68
CA LEU A 4 9.63 1.21 15.92
C LEU A 4 10.44 2.32 15.21
N LEU A 5 11.48 2.83 15.87
CA LEU A 5 12.46 3.77 15.30
C LEU A 5 13.29 3.13 14.18
N LEU A 6 13.66 1.85 14.33
CA LEU A 6 14.36 1.09 13.30
C LEU A 6 13.46 0.86 12.09
N TYR A 7 12.16 0.63 12.34
CA TYR A 7 11.15 0.44 11.30
C TYR A 7 10.91 1.70 10.47
N THR A 8 10.69 2.85 11.12
CA THR A 8 10.48 4.14 10.45
C THR A 8 11.69 4.61 9.64
N ARG A 9 12.92 4.28 10.09
CA ARG A 9 14.14 4.55 9.32
C ARG A 9 14.30 3.61 8.12
N LEU A 10 13.95 2.34 8.25
CA LEU A 10 13.93 1.39 7.13
C LEU A 10 12.89 1.81 6.08
N GLU A 11 11.69 2.17 6.52
CA GLU A 11 10.60 2.62 5.67
C GLU A 11 10.99 3.83 4.81
N LYS A 12 11.55 4.88 5.42
CA LYS A 12 11.98 6.08 4.69
C LYS A 12 13.09 5.79 3.66
N THR A 13 13.95 4.83 3.97
CA THR A 13 15.05 4.40 3.11
C THR A 13 14.55 3.54 1.95
N GLU A 14 13.60 2.64 2.20
CA GLU A 14 12.96 1.81 1.18
C GLU A 14 12.11 2.67 0.23
N ILE A 15 11.26 3.58 0.74
CA ILE A 15 10.43 4.49 -0.09
C ILE A 15 11.26 5.26 -1.12
N HIS A 16 12.44 5.77 -0.75
CA HIS A 16 13.31 6.46 -1.72
C HIS A 16 13.80 5.54 -2.84
N ARG A 17 13.94 4.25 -2.56
CA ARG A 17 14.44 3.25 -3.50
C ARG A 17 13.35 2.72 -4.43
N PHE A 18 12.08 2.83 -4.05
CA PHE A 18 10.94 2.49 -4.92
C PHE A 18 10.90 3.32 -6.19
N ARG A 19 11.41 4.56 -6.13
CA ARG A 19 11.50 5.44 -7.31
C ARG A 19 12.20 4.75 -8.48
N PHE A 20 13.21 3.92 -8.20
CA PHE A 20 13.91 3.17 -9.24
C PHE A 20 13.07 2.08 -9.88
N ILE A 21 12.22 1.37 -9.12
CA ILE A 21 11.29 0.38 -9.70
C ILE A 21 10.26 1.08 -10.59
N PHE A 22 9.70 2.21 -10.12
CA PHE A 22 8.77 3.00 -10.94
C PHE A 22 9.44 3.50 -12.23
N LEU A 23 10.67 3.99 -12.14
CA LEU A 23 11.45 4.39 -13.32
C LEU A 23 11.68 3.22 -14.26
N THR A 24 12.05 2.03 -13.77
CA THR A 24 12.16 0.81 -14.56
C THR A 24 10.87 0.52 -15.33
N LEU A 25 9.72 0.53 -14.66
CA LEU A 25 8.43 0.26 -15.31
C LEU A 25 8.06 1.30 -16.37
N ILE A 26 8.33 2.58 -16.12
CA ILE A 26 8.07 3.65 -17.09
C ILE A 26 8.95 3.46 -18.34
N PHE A 27 10.25 3.25 -18.15
CA PHE A 27 11.17 3.06 -19.28
C PHE A 27 10.84 1.78 -20.07
N TRP A 28 10.51 0.68 -19.40
CA TRP A 28 10.03 -0.53 -20.09
C TRP A 28 8.74 -0.32 -20.84
N LEU A 29 7.77 0.41 -20.28
CA LEU A 29 6.54 0.74 -20.97
C LEU A 29 6.81 1.55 -22.25
N VAL A 30 7.69 2.55 -22.16
CA VAL A 30 8.07 3.36 -23.33
C VAL A 30 8.77 2.50 -24.39
N GLY A 31 9.71 1.64 -23.98
CA GLY A 31 10.35 0.67 -24.87
C GLY A 31 9.34 -0.25 -25.57
N ALA A 32 8.40 -0.82 -24.82
CA ALA A 32 7.35 -1.68 -25.34
C ALA A 32 6.45 -0.96 -26.35
N LEU A 33 6.04 0.27 -26.07
CA LEU A 33 5.25 1.06 -27.01
C LEU A 33 6.01 1.36 -28.30
N ILE A 34 7.31 1.66 -28.22
CA ILE A 34 8.17 1.87 -29.39
C ILE A 34 8.32 0.57 -30.19
N TYR A 35 8.56 -0.56 -29.51
CA TYR A 35 8.68 -1.86 -30.15
C TYR A 35 7.40 -2.25 -30.91
N VAL A 36 6.24 -2.13 -30.25
CA VAL A 36 4.92 -2.38 -30.84
C VAL A 36 4.66 -1.43 -32.02
N TYR A 37 5.08 -0.16 -31.92
CA TYR A 37 4.98 0.78 -33.03
C TYR A 37 5.75 0.30 -34.27
N TYR A 38 7.01 -0.10 -34.10
CA TYR A 38 7.80 -0.63 -35.21
C TYR A 38 7.22 -1.91 -35.78
N GLN A 39 6.72 -2.80 -34.93
CA GLN A 39 6.19 -4.09 -35.35
C GLN A 39 4.90 -3.95 -36.17
N PHE A 40 3.91 -3.21 -35.65
CA PHE A 40 2.58 -3.17 -36.26
C PHE A 40 2.37 -2.02 -37.25
N PHE A 41 3.03 -0.88 -37.05
CA PHE A 41 2.80 0.30 -37.89
C PHE A 41 3.88 0.51 -38.94
N VAL A 42 5.15 0.18 -38.62
CA VAL A 42 6.25 0.23 -39.60
C VAL A 42 6.36 -1.09 -40.36
N GLY A 43 5.91 -2.20 -39.78
CA GLY A 43 5.89 -3.52 -40.41
C GLY A 43 7.22 -4.26 -40.31
N ILE A 44 8.05 -3.94 -39.30
CA ILE A 44 9.31 -4.65 -39.04
C ILE A 44 9.01 -5.78 -38.05
N PRO A 45 9.03 -7.07 -38.45
CA PRO A 45 8.50 -8.16 -37.63
C PRO A 45 9.23 -8.33 -36.28
N ALA A 46 10.56 -8.15 -36.27
CA ALA A 46 11.38 -8.15 -35.06
C ALA A 46 12.33 -6.94 -35.09
N PRO A 47 11.91 -5.77 -34.57
CA PRO A 47 12.71 -4.54 -34.63
C PRO A 47 13.87 -4.60 -33.63
N PHE A 48 14.95 -5.26 -34.05
CA PHE A 48 16.18 -5.43 -33.28
C PHE A 48 17.42 -5.27 -34.18
N PRO A 49 18.44 -4.49 -33.76
CA PRO A 49 18.38 -3.50 -32.68
C PRO A 49 17.47 -2.31 -33.07
N SER A 50 16.86 -1.65 -32.10
CA SER A 50 16.01 -0.48 -32.29
C SER A 50 16.13 0.55 -31.17
N ILE A 51 15.45 1.69 -31.34
CA ILE A 51 15.36 2.74 -30.31
C ILE A 51 14.71 2.20 -29.02
N ALA A 52 13.88 1.16 -29.10
CA ALA A 52 13.28 0.54 -27.93
C ALA A 52 14.33 -0.03 -26.97
N ASP A 53 15.44 -0.55 -27.50
CA ASP A 53 16.50 -1.20 -26.71
C ASP A 53 17.20 -0.22 -25.76
N LEU A 54 17.32 1.06 -26.17
CA LEU A 54 17.85 2.10 -25.29
C LEU A 54 16.99 2.24 -24.03
N PHE A 55 15.67 2.16 -24.16
CA PHE A 55 14.75 2.23 -23.04
C PHE A 55 14.76 0.94 -22.21
N TYR A 56 14.83 -0.22 -22.86
CA TYR A 56 14.94 -1.51 -22.17
C TYR A 56 16.22 -1.62 -21.33
N LEU A 57 17.37 -1.28 -21.89
CA LEU A 57 18.66 -1.28 -21.17
C LEU A 57 18.69 -0.24 -20.05
N THR A 58 18.10 0.94 -20.27
CA THR A 58 18.02 1.98 -19.22
C THR A 58 17.12 1.54 -18.06
N ALA A 59 15.97 0.93 -18.35
CA ALA A 59 15.09 0.36 -17.33
C ALA A 59 15.81 -0.71 -16.50
N ALA A 60 16.57 -1.57 -17.17
CA ALA A 60 17.38 -2.59 -16.50
C ALA A 60 18.45 -1.97 -15.60
N ALA A 61 19.12 -0.89 -16.03
CA ALA A 61 20.08 -0.17 -15.19
C ALA A 61 19.45 0.37 -13.89
N PHE A 62 18.25 0.95 -13.96
CA PHE A 62 17.51 1.38 -12.77
C PHE A 62 17.13 0.20 -11.87
N LEU A 63 16.74 -0.93 -12.46
CA LEU A 63 16.39 -2.13 -11.71
C LEU A 63 17.61 -2.74 -11.02
N SER A 64 18.75 -2.82 -11.70
CA SER A 64 20.02 -3.23 -11.12
C SER A 64 20.38 -2.32 -9.95
N PHE A 65 20.29 -0.99 -10.12
CA PHE A 65 20.57 -0.05 -9.04
C PHE A 65 19.71 -0.31 -7.80
N HIS A 66 18.42 -0.59 -7.99
CA HIS A 66 17.52 -0.97 -6.91
C HIS A 66 18.00 -2.25 -6.19
N LEU A 67 18.29 -3.32 -6.94
CA LEU A 67 18.72 -4.62 -6.40
C LEU A 67 20.05 -4.52 -5.62
N PHE A 68 21.05 -3.82 -6.17
CA PHE A 68 22.32 -3.60 -5.46
C PHE A 68 22.17 -2.73 -4.21
N SER A 69 21.19 -1.82 -4.19
CA SER A 69 20.86 -1.03 -3.00
C SER A 69 20.31 -1.90 -1.86
N ILE A 70 19.55 -2.95 -2.18
CA ILE A 70 19.09 -3.97 -1.21
C ILE A 70 20.29 -4.72 -0.63
N LEU A 71 21.19 -5.23 -1.47
CA LEU A 71 22.41 -5.92 -1.02
C LEU A 71 23.27 -5.03 -0.10
N ARG A 72 23.43 -3.75 -0.46
CA ARG A 72 24.21 -2.80 0.33
C ARG A 72 23.59 -2.55 1.70
N LEU A 73 22.26 -2.45 1.78
CA LEU A 73 21.54 -2.30 3.06
C LEU A 73 21.76 -3.52 3.95
N LYS A 74 21.66 -4.70 3.35
CA LYS A 74 21.82 -5.97 4.04
C LYS A 74 23.28 -6.42 3.94
N ARG A 75 24.22 -5.60 4.44
CA ARG A 75 25.67 -5.91 4.37
C ARG A 75 26.06 -7.30 4.89
N ASN A 76 25.24 -7.91 5.76
CA ASN A 76 25.44 -9.28 6.22
C ASN A 76 25.22 -10.34 5.12
N ILE A 77 24.41 -10.10 4.08
CA ILE A 77 24.29 -10.96 2.88
C ILE A 77 25.67 -11.08 2.24
N ILE A 78 26.35 -9.94 2.03
CA ILE A 78 27.63 -9.87 1.34
C ILE A 78 28.75 -10.52 2.18
N LYS A 79 28.63 -10.51 3.52
CA LYS A 79 29.59 -11.19 4.40
C LYS A 79 29.54 -12.72 4.26
N ALA A 80 28.40 -13.27 3.85
CA ALA A 80 28.26 -14.69 3.57
C ALA A 80 28.85 -15.01 2.18
N LYS A 81 30.19 -15.13 2.12
CA LYS A 81 30.95 -15.35 0.87
C LYS A 81 30.37 -16.45 -0.03
N SER A 82 29.87 -17.54 0.56
CA SER A 82 29.25 -18.66 -0.17
C SER A 82 28.04 -18.23 -1.02
N ILE A 83 27.26 -17.28 -0.54
CA ILE A 83 26.06 -16.78 -1.24
C ILE A 83 26.47 -15.86 -2.39
N VAL A 84 27.54 -15.08 -2.20
CA VAL A 84 28.12 -14.25 -3.26
C VAL A 84 28.70 -15.13 -4.38
N TYR A 85 29.39 -16.22 -4.04
CA TYR A 85 29.86 -17.20 -5.04
C TYR A 85 28.71 -17.84 -5.80
N LEU A 86 27.58 -18.10 -5.15
CA LEU A 86 26.40 -18.61 -5.85
C LEU A 86 25.77 -17.55 -6.76
N GLY A 87 25.82 -16.27 -6.38
CA GLY A 87 25.49 -15.16 -7.26
C GLY A 87 26.31 -15.17 -8.54
N PHE A 88 27.64 -15.33 -8.42
CA PHE A 88 28.52 -15.50 -9.58
C PHE A 88 28.20 -16.75 -10.40
N LEU A 89 27.84 -17.86 -9.75
CA LEU A 89 27.44 -19.08 -10.43
C LEU A 89 26.19 -18.86 -11.30
N GLY A 90 25.24 -18.03 -10.85
CA GLY A 90 24.07 -17.64 -11.64
C GLY A 90 24.41 -16.84 -12.90
N CYS A 91 25.52 -16.10 -12.89
CA CYS A 91 25.96 -15.31 -14.04
C CYS A 91 26.66 -16.17 -15.12
N ILE A 92 26.96 -17.45 -14.86
CA ILE A 92 27.72 -18.30 -15.80
C ILE A 92 27.04 -18.36 -17.16
N PHE A 93 25.72 -18.49 -17.21
CA PHE A 93 25.01 -18.65 -18.48
C PHE A 93 25.00 -17.36 -19.34
N PRO A 94 24.64 -16.17 -18.81
CA PRO A 94 24.84 -14.91 -19.55
C PRO A 94 26.29 -14.69 -20.00
N ILE A 95 27.27 -15.03 -19.15
CA ILE A 95 28.70 -14.91 -19.47
C ILE A 95 29.08 -15.87 -20.60
N TYR A 96 28.53 -17.09 -20.60
CA TYR A 96 28.73 -18.05 -21.68
C TYR A 96 28.18 -17.53 -23.01
N LEU A 97 26.97 -16.95 -23.02
CA LEU A 97 26.40 -16.32 -24.21
C LEU A 97 27.25 -15.15 -24.71
N LEU A 98 27.72 -14.30 -23.78
CA LEU A 98 28.63 -13.20 -24.11
C LEU A 98 29.93 -13.69 -24.74
N ALA A 99 30.56 -14.71 -24.16
CA ALA A 99 31.77 -15.31 -24.70
C ALA A 99 31.52 -15.92 -26.09
N GLY A 100 30.38 -16.59 -26.27
CA GLY A 100 29.95 -17.15 -27.55
C GLY A 100 29.74 -16.07 -28.62
N ALA A 101 29.12 -14.94 -28.27
CA ALA A 101 28.90 -13.82 -29.17
C ALA A 101 30.21 -13.13 -29.57
N ILE A 102 31.18 -13.01 -28.65
CA ILE A 102 32.51 -12.47 -28.96
C ILE A 102 33.30 -13.44 -29.83
N TYR A 103 33.29 -14.74 -29.50
CA TYR A 103 34.08 -15.75 -30.22
C TYR A 103 33.57 -15.96 -31.66
N ASN A 104 32.26 -15.96 -31.86
CA ASN A 104 31.62 -16.14 -33.17
C ASN A 104 31.20 -14.81 -33.81
N TYR A 105 31.85 -13.70 -33.46
CA TYR A 105 31.48 -12.36 -33.91
C TYR A 105 31.29 -12.26 -35.43
N GLU A 106 32.28 -12.73 -36.20
CA GLU A 106 32.23 -12.68 -37.67
C GLU A 106 31.10 -13.53 -38.27
N GLN A 107 30.69 -14.59 -37.57
CA GLN A 107 29.63 -15.49 -38.03
C GLN A 107 28.24 -14.94 -37.70
N TYR A 108 28.04 -14.41 -36.49
CA TYR A 108 26.73 -13.95 -36.03
C TYR A 108 26.44 -12.51 -36.45
N TYR A 109 27.46 -11.66 -36.61
CA TYR A 109 27.30 -10.24 -36.88
C TYR A 109 28.19 -9.77 -38.05
N PRO A 110 28.10 -10.41 -39.23
CA PRO A 110 29.01 -10.15 -40.35
C PRO A 110 29.00 -8.68 -40.80
N ASP A 111 27.84 -8.02 -40.74
CA ASP A 111 27.65 -6.67 -41.29
C ASP A 111 27.06 -5.65 -40.30
N SER A 112 26.88 -6.02 -39.03
CA SER A 112 26.14 -5.19 -38.05
C SER A 112 26.83 -5.08 -36.69
N LEU A 113 27.73 -4.09 -36.57
CA LEU A 113 28.36 -3.75 -35.29
C LEU A 113 27.33 -3.33 -34.23
N THR A 114 26.26 -2.65 -34.64
CA THR A 114 25.20 -2.20 -33.73
C THR A 114 24.46 -3.36 -33.08
N GLU A 115 24.17 -4.42 -33.84
CA GLU A 115 23.50 -5.60 -33.32
C GLU A 115 24.38 -6.35 -32.33
N PHE A 116 25.67 -6.48 -32.63
CA PHE A 116 26.65 -7.02 -31.69
C PHE A 116 26.71 -6.22 -30.39
N VAL A 117 26.86 -4.90 -30.47
CA VAL A 117 26.95 -4.04 -29.26
C VAL A 117 25.68 -4.13 -28.42
N THR A 118 24.51 -4.12 -29.05
CA THR A 118 23.23 -4.26 -28.35
C THR A 118 23.11 -5.63 -27.68
N ASN A 119 23.41 -6.74 -28.37
CA ASN A 119 23.40 -8.08 -27.78
C ASN A 119 24.38 -8.22 -26.61
N VAL A 120 25.60 -7.72 -26.76
CA VAL A 120 26.60 -7.67 -25.68
C VAL A 120 26.04 -6.90 -24.47
N ALA A 121 25.38 -5.77 -24.70
CA ALA A 121 24.77 -4.99 -23.62
C ALA A 121 23.67 -5.78 -22.90
N TYR A 122 22.84 -6.54 -23.60
CA TYR A 122 21.83 -7.42 -22.99
C TYR A 122 22.47 -8.51 -22.12
N TYR A 123 23.46 -9.26 -22.62
CA TYR A 123 24.11 -10.31 -21.82
C TYR A 123 24.80 -9.78 -20.56
N ILE A 124 25.44 -8.62 -20.64
CA ILE A 124 26.02 -7.95 -19.48
C ILE A 124 24.93 -7.54 -18.49
N THR A 125 23.84 -6.95 -18.99
CA THR A 125 22.73 -6.49 -18.18
C THR A 125 22.04 -7.64 -17.46
N ASP A 126 21.82 -8.77 -18.12
CA ASP A 126 21.27 -10.00 -17.55
C ASP A 126 22.13 -10.54 -16.43
N ALA A 127 23.46 -10.59 -16.64
CA ALA A 127 24.41 -11.00 -15.60
C ALA A 127 24.33 -10.08 -14.38
N VAL A 128 24.30 -8.76 -14.60
CA VAL A 128 24.22 -7.73 -13.57
C VAL A 128 22.89 -7.81 -12.79
N LEU A 129 21.79 -8.16 -13.45
CA LEU A 129 20.48 -8.32 -12.83
C LEU A 129 20.35 -9.63 -12.03
N ILE A 130 20.83 -10.76 -12.55
CA ILE A 130 20.78 -12.06 -11.85
C ILE A 130 21.66 -12.04 -10.60
N PHE A 131 22.85 -11.43 -10.68
CA PHE A 131 23.84 -11.46 -9.61
C PHE A 131 23.26 -11.12 -8.23
N PRO A 132 22.53 -9.99 -8.04
CA PRO A 132 21.95 -9.65 -6.74
C PRO A 132 20.69 -10.46 -6.36
N CYS A 133 19.98 -11.05 -7.32
CA CYS A 133 18.76 -11.82 -7.05
C CYS A 133 19.03 -13.09 -6.25
N ILE A 134 20.08 -13.84 -6.58
CA ILE A 134 20.43 -15.09 -5.87
C ILE A 134 20.69 -14.83 -4.37
N PRO A 135 21.55 -13.87 -3.98
CA PRO A 135 21.75 -13.54 -2.59
C PRO A 135 20.50 -13.03 -1.87
N ILE A 136 19.66 -12.24 -2.55
CA ILE A 136 18.40 -11.74 -1.98
C ILE A 136 17.47 -12.90 -1.64
N ILE A 137 17.30 -13.87 -2.53
CA ILE A 137 16.42 -15.03 -2.30
C ILE A 137 16.94 -15.88 -1.14
N LEU A 138 18.25 -16.18 -1.11
CA LEU A 138 18.80 -17.15 -0.16
C LEU A 138 19.05 -16.61 1.25
N TYR A 139 19.35 -15.32 1.37
CA TYR A 139 19.69 -14.71 2.66
C TYR A 139 18.53 -13.95 3.31
N THR A 140 17.41 -13.83 2.59
CA THR A 140 16.05 -13.49 3.06
C THR A 140 15.72 -13.84 4.52
N PRO A 141 15.92 -13.02 5.59
CA PRO A 141 15.54 -13.46 6.94
C PRO A 141 14.03 -13.67 6.99
N LYS A 142 13.57 -14.83 7.46
CA LYS A 142 12.12 -15.17 7.53
C LYS A 142 11.27 -14.16 8.33
N ASN A 143 11.92 -13.39 9.20
CA ASN A 143 11.28 -12.38 10.04
C ASN A 143 11.31 -10.97 9.43
N ASP A 144 11.84 -10.81 8.21
CA ASP A 144 11.83 -9.54 7.50
C ASP A 144 10.47 -9.36 6.79
N PRO A 145 9.67 -8.35 7.17
CA PRO A 145 8.37 -8.12 6.56
C PRO A 145 8.47 -7.77 5.07
N PHE A 146 9.61 -7.23 4.60
CA PHE A 146 9.85 -6.90 3.20
C PHE A 146 10.23 -8.11 2.32
N ILE A 147 10.32 -9.32 2.89
CA ILE A 147 10.78 -10.53 2.18
C ILE A 147 9.98 -10.84 0.91
N PHE A 148 8.65 -10.79 0.98
CA PHE A 148 7.79 -11.10 -0.16
C PHE A 148 7.95 -10.11 -1.30
N HIS A 149 8.13 -8.83 -0.97
CA HIS A 149 8.39 -7.80 -1.97
C HIS A 149 9.68 -8.07 -2.73
N TRP A 150 10.79 -8.29 -2.03
CA TRP A 150 12.08 -8.58 -2.68
C TRP A 150 12.09 -9.91 -3.44
N LEU A 151 11.38 -10.92 -2.94
CA LEU A 151 11.23 -12.21 -3.62
C LEU A 151 10.47 -12.07 -4.94
N LEU A 152 9.40 -11.26 -4.97
CA LEU A 152 8.64 -10.99 -6.20
C LEU A 152 9.48 -10.24 -7.24
N ILE A 153 10.29 -9.25 -6.82
CA ILE A 153 11.24 -8.59 -7.73
C ILE A 153 12.25 -9.59 -8.27
N ALA A 154 12.87 -10.39 -7.40
CA ALA A 154 13.88 -11.35 -7.81
C ALA A 154 13.31 -12.38 -8.78
N LEU A 155 12.10 -12.90 -8.50
CA LEU A 155 11.39 -13.82 -9.38
C LEU A 155 11.06 -13.19 -10.73
N SER A 156 10.60 -11.93 -10.74
CA SER A 156 10.36 -11.19 -11.98
C SER A 156 11.63 -11.10 -12.83
N VAL A 157 12.77 -10.74 -12.23
CA VAL A 157 14.06 -10.68 -12.92
C VAL A 157 14.44 -12.05 -13.50
N PHE A 158 14.26 -13.14 -12.74
CA PHE A 158 14.53 -14.49 -13.26
C PHE A 158 13.67 -14.83 -14.46
N VAL A 159 12.38 -14.50 -14.43
CA VAL A 159 11.48 -14.74 -15.56
C VAL A 159 11.92 -13.93 -16.78
N ILE A 160 12.19 -12.63 -16.60
CA ILE A 160 12.59 -11.73 -17.70
C ILE A 160 13.89 -12.20 -18.33
N VAL A 161 14.93 -12.42 -17.52
CA VAL A 161 16.24 -12.84 -18.03
C VAL A 161 16.17 -14.24 -18.67
N ALA A 162 15.39 -15.18 -18.11
CA ALA A 162 15.18 -16.48 -18.75
C ALA A 162 14.45 -16.34 -20.10
N THR A 163 13.56 -15.36 -20.22
CA THR A 163 12.86 -15.05 -21.47
C THR A 163 13.81 -14.42 -22.48
N ASP A 164 14.68 -13.50 -22.07
CA ASP A 164 15.73 -12.91 -22.92
C ASP A 164 16.68 -13.99 -23.45
N MET A 165 17.07 -14.95 -22.60
CA MET A 165 17.88 -16.10 -23.00
C MET A 165 17.15 -16.99 -24.02
N ALA A 166 15.87 -17.28 -23.79
CA ALA A 166 15.06 -18.06 -24.72
C ALA A 166 14.89 -17.33 -26.06
N TYR A 167 14.64 -16.02 -26.03
CA TYR A 167 14.54 -15.17 -27.21
C TYR A 167 15.83 -15.25 -28.03
N ASN A 168 16.99 -15.06 -27.41
CA ASN A 168 18.29 -15.15 -28.09
C ASN A 168 18.54 -16.51 -28.74
N PHE A 169 18.13 -17.60 -28.09
CA PHE A 169 18.27 -18.95 -28.65
C PHE A 169 17.36 -19.14 -29.87
N ILE A 170 16.10 -18.68 -29.77
CA ILE A 170 15.07 -18.85 -30.79
C ILE A 170 15.29 -17.90 -31.98
N ALA A 171 15.81 -16.70 -31.75
CA ALA A 171 16.02 -15.67 -32.77
C ALA A 171 17.02 -16.07 -33.86
N SER A 172 17.76 -17.17 -33.67
CA SER A 172 18.59 -17.76 -34.71
C SER A 172 17.80 -18.48 -35.82
N ASP A 173 16.50 -18.70 -35.62
CA ASP A 173 15.58 -19.36 -36.55
C ASP A 173 14.32 -18.51 -36.77
N ASP A 174 14.21 -17.89 -37.95
CA ASP A 174 13.12 -16.99 -38.34
C ASP A 174 11.72 -17.65 -38.32
N GLU A 175 11.63 -18.96 -38.61
CA GLU A 175 10.34 -19.67 -38.57
C GLU A 175 9.93 -19.94 -37.11
N LEU A 176 10.91 -20.27 -36.28
CA LEU A 176 10.70 -20.60 -34.88
C LEU A 176 10.30 -19.36 -34.07
N ILE A 177 10.92 -18.20 -34.34
CA ILE A 177 10.57 -16.94 -33.65
C ILE A 177 9.15 -16.50 -33.97
N GLN A 178 8.72 -16.55 -35.24
CA GLN A 178 7.35 -16.16 -35.63
C GLN A 178 6.29 -17.01 -34.93
N ASN A 179 6.56 -18.30 -34.72
CA ASN A 179 5.63 -19.22 -34.08
C ASN A 179 5.62 -19.15 -32.55
N THR A 180 6.67 -18.60 -31.93
CA THR A 180 6.86 -18.62 -30.47
C THR A 180 6.90 -17.24 -29.82
N GLU A 181 6.90 -16.15 -30.58
CA GLU A 181 6.95 -14.78 -30.06
C GLU A 181 5.80 -14.48 -29.07
N TRP A 182 4.60 -14.98 -29.31
CA TRP A 182 3.46 -14.82 -28.39
C TRP A 182 3.74 -15.43 -27.02
N LEU A 183 4.46 -16.55 -26.97
CA LEU A 183 4.82 -17.24 -25.73
C LEU A 183 5.89 -16.45 -24.97
N LEU A 184 6.89 -15.91 -25.67
CA LEU A 184 7.90 -15.04 -25.07
C LEU A 184 7.25 -13.76 -24.53
N SER A 185 6.34 -13.16 -25.29
CA SER A 185 5.54 -12.00 -24.87
C SER A 185 4.73 -12.27 -23.61
N PHE A 186 4.17 -13.48 -23.48
CA PHE A 186 3.48 -13.91 -22.26
C PHE A 186 4.42 -13.95 -21.04
N PHE A 187 5.62 -14.52 -21.19
CA PHE A 187 6.59 -14.57 -20.08
C PHE A 187 7.11 -13.19 -19.69
N TYR A 188 7.41 -12.31 -20.65
CA TYR A 188 7.73 -10.90 -20.35
C TYR A 188 6.61 -10.23 -19.56
N THR A 189 5.36 -10.38 -20.01
CA THR A 189 4.18 -9.82 -19.34
C THR A 189 4.04 -10.37 -17.93
N PHE A 190 4.25 -11.67 -17.74
CA PHE A 190 4.23 -12.30 -16.42
C PHE A 190 5.31 -11.73 -15.50
N GLY A 191 6.52 -11.53 -16.02
CA GLY A 191 7.59 -10.82 -15.32
C GLY A 191 7.16 -9.42 -14.87
N TYR A 192 6.54 -8.64 -15.74
CA TYR A 192 6.05 -7.30 -15.39
C TYR A 192 4.93 -7.32 -14.34
N ILE A 193 4.01 -8.27 -14.41
CA ILE A 193 2.95 -8.45 -13.40
C ILE A 193 3.55 -8.74 -12.03
N LEU A 194 4.59 -9.58 -11.95
CA LEU A 194 5.29 -9.87 -10.70
C LEU A 194 5.93 -8.61 -10.08
N LEU A 195 6.47 -7.72 -10.91
CA LEU A 195 6.98 -6.42 -10.44
C LEU A 195 5.89 -5.51 -9.91
N ILE A 196 4.75 -5.42 -10.61
CA ILE A 196 3.60 -4.65 -10.12
C ILE A 196 3.09 -5.24 -8.80
N ALA A 197 2.97 -6.56 -8.71
CA ALA A 197 2.59 -7.25 -7.47
C ALA A 197 3.56 -6.95 -6.33
N SER A 198 4.86 -6.84 -6.62
CA SER A 198 5.86 -6.44 -5.63
C SER A 198 5.57 -5.04 -5.06
N ILE A 199 5.21 -4.07 -5.91
CA ILE A 199 4.89 -2.70 -5.49
C ILE A 199 3.60 -2.68 -4.66
N MET A 200 2.57 -3.42 -5.10
CA MET A 200 1.30 -3.52 -4.37
C MET A 200 1.50 -4.12 -2.97
N TRP A 201 2.34 -5.16 -2.86
CA TRP A 201 2.66 -5.75 -1.56
C TRP A 201 3.34 -4.75 -0.63
N PHE A 202 4.29 -3.98 -1.15
CA PHE A 202 4.95 -2.94 -0.36
C PHE A 202 3.96 -1.87 0.12
N SER A 203 3.05 -1.41 -0.74
CA SER A 203 2.02 -0.44 -0.38
C SER A 203 1.14 -0.95 0.77
N LYS A 204 0.67 -2.20 0.69
CA LYS A 204 -0.11 -2.85 1.75
C LYS A 204 0.66 -2.96 3.06
N LEU A 205 1.93 -3.37 2.98
CA LEU A 205 2.80 -3.49 4.14
C LEU A 205 3.02 -2.13 4.82
N LYS A 206 3.21 -1.06 4.04
CA LYS A 206 3.32 0.30 4.58
C LYS A 206 2.07 0.67 5.40
N GLN A 207 0.88 0.46 4.84
CA GLN A 207 -0.38 0.72 5.52
C GLN A 207 -0.50 -0.05 6.85
N MET A 208 -0.13 -1.34 6.86
CA MET A 208 -0.17 -2.17 8.07
C MET A 208 0.75 -1.63 9.19
N LEU A 209 1.86 -0.98 8.81
CA LEU A 209 2.84 -0.46 9.77
C LEU A 209 2.47 0.90 10.31
N GLU A 210 1.96 1.78 9.46
CA GLU A 210 1.38 3.05 9.87
C GLU A 210 0.25 2.80 10.88
N TYR A 211 -0.61 1.82 10.60
CA TYR A 211 -1.64 1.38 11.54
C TYR A 211 -1.06 0.86 12.86
N LYS A 212 -0.06 -0.03 12.82
CA LYS A 212 0.55 -0.57 14.04
C LYS A 212 1.17 0.54 14.90
N LYS A 213 1.87 1.49 14.27
CA LYS A 213 2.47 2.65 14.94
C LYS A 213 1.41 3.50 15.65
N PHE A 214 0.29 3.76 14.98
CA PHE A 214 -0.84 4.49 15.55
C PHE A 214 -1.49 3.72 16.71
N SER A 215 -1.69 2.42 16.56
CA SER A 215 -2.24 1.58 17.64
C SER A 215 -1.32 1.55 18.88
N GLU A 216 0.01 1.52 18.69
CA GLU A 216 0.98 1.58 19.79
C GLU A 216 1.04 2.96 20.46
N SER A 217 0.85 4.07 19.71
CA SER A 217 0.79 5.39 20.34
C SER A 217 -0.47 5.56 21.20
N LEU A 218 -1.62 5.11 20.68
CA LEU A 218 -2.88 5.11 21.43
C LEU A 218 -2.79 4.27 22.70
N LYS A 219 -2.18 3.08 22.62
CA LYS A 219 -1.98 2.24 23.80
C LYS A 219 -1.09 2.91 24.85
N ASN A 220 0.00 3.56 24.42
CA ASN A 220 0.87 4.28 25.35
C ASN A 220 0.18 5.51 25.96
N GLU A 221 -0.66 6.23 25.21
CA GLU A 221 -1.47 7.33 25.75
C GLU A 221 -2.49 6.83 26.76
N GLN A 222 -3.17 5.71 26.47
CA GLN A 222 -4.12 5.10 27.38
C GLN A 222 -3.44 4.56 28.66
N ASP A 223 -2.25 3.97 28.55
CA ASP A 223 -1.46 3.52 29.69
C ASP A 223 -0.98 4.71 30.55
N MET A 224 -0.60 5.84 29.93
CA MET A 224 -0.27 7.08 30.66
C MET A 224 -1.50 7.74 31.31
N ASP A 225 -2.67 7.68 30.66
CA ASP A 225 -3.93 8.16 31.23
C ASP A 225 -4.47 7.23 32.33
N LEU A 226 -4.17 5.93 32.29
CA LEU A 226 -4.49 4.98 33.37
C LEU A 226 -3.68 5.27 34.63
N ASP A 227 -2.39 5.59 34.49
CA ASP A 227 -1.57 6.07 35.62
C ASP A 227 -2.10 7.41 36.16
N ARG A 228 -2.67 8.27 35.30
CA ARG A 228 -3.33 9.52 35.69
C ARG A 228 -4.72 9.29 36.31
N ARG A 229 -5.47 8.27 35.89
CA ARG A 229 -6.78 7.86 36.46
C ARG A 229 -6.65 7.23 37.84
N ASN A 230 -5.56 6.55 38.14
CA ASN A 230 -5.28 6.12 39.51
C ASN A 230 -5.17 7.31 40.50
N SER A 231 -4.90 8.53 39.99
CA SER A 231 -4.98 9.79 40.73
C SER A 231 -6.35 10.50 40.63
N ALA A 232 -7.26 10.05 39.76
CA ALA A 232 -8.55 10.70 39.47
C ALA A 232 -9.78 9.80 39.71
N ASN A 233 -9.61 8.65 40.40
CA ASN A 233 -10.68 7.74 40.79
C ASN A 233 -11.70 8.33 41.81
N ASP A 234 -11.68 9.63 42.06
CA ASP A 234 -12.66 10.32 42.90
C ASP A 234 -13.97 10.69 42.15
N PHE A 235 -14.10 10.44 40.83
CA PHE A 235 -15.28 10.89 40.05
C PHE A 235 -15.78 9.88 39.00
N LEU A 236 -15.99 8.61 39.38
CA LEU A 236 -16.82 7.67 38.60
C LEU A 236 -18.18 7.52 39.28
N GLU A 237 -19.20 8.20 38.74
CA GLU A 237 -20.60 7.94 39.09
C GLU A 237 -21.13 6.82 38.18
N GLU A 238 -21.34 5.64 38.75
CA GLU A 238 -22.02 4.52 38.10
C GLU A 238 -23.54 4.71 38.26
N PHE A 239 -24.30 4.64 37.17
CA PHE A 239 -25.75 4.81 37.17
C PHE A 239 -26.44 3.48 36.86
N ASP A 240 -27.32 3.04 37.75
CA ASP A 240 -27.98 1.72 37.66
C ASP A 240 -29.16 1.72 36.68
N ASN A 241 -29.63 2.89 36.22
CA ASN A 241 -30.82 3.01 35.36
C ASN A 241 -30.66 4.10 34.27
N SER A 242 -31.29 3.87 33.11
CA SER A 242 -31.30 4.78 31.96
C SER A 242 -31.89 6.15 32.31
N ASN A 243 -32.89 6.22 33.20
CA ASN A 243 -33.48 7.49 33.63
C ASN A 243 -32.55 8.31 34.53
N GLU A 244 -31.72 7.66 35.35
CA GLU A 244 -30.73 8.34 36.20
C GLU A 244 -29.59 8.88 35.34
N THR A 245 -29.13 8.07 34.38
CA THR A 245 -28.15 8.48 33.36
C THR A 245 -28.65 9.71 32.60
N LEU A 246 -29.91 9.69 32.16
CA LEU A 246 -30.54 10.81 31.45
C LEU A 246 -30.64 12.08 32.31
N GLY A 247 -30.96 11.92 33.59
CA GLY A 247 -31.04 13.01 34.56
C GLY A 247 -29.68 13.65 34.84
N ALA A 248 -28.65 12.82 35.06
CA ALA A 248 -27.29 13.26 35.28
C ALA A 248 -26.70 13.95 34.03
N MET A 249 -26.94 13.39 32.85
CA MET A 249 -26.56 14.03 31.58
C MET A 249 -27.24 15.38 31.40
N LYS A 250 -28.56 15.46 31.64
CA LYS A 250 -29.30 16.73 31.56
C LYS A 250 -28.71 17.76 32.52
N LYS A 251 -28.44 17.39 33.77
CA LYS A 251 -27.84 18.27 34.77
C LYS A 251 -26.46 18.75 34.32
N THR A 252 -25.60 17.83 33.89
CA THR A 252 -24.23 18.12 33.44
C THR A 252 -24.21 19.06 32.24
N ILE A 253 -25.06 18.81 31.24
CA ILE A 253 -25.17 19.66 30.06
C ILE A 253 -25.72 21.04 30.42
N THR A 254 -26.73 21.11 31.30
CA THR A 254 -27.35 22.40 31.67
C THR A 254 -26.43 23.27 32.55
N GLU A 255 -25.64 22.65 33.43
CA GLU A 255 -24.80 23.37 34.39
C GLU A 255 -23.38 23.66 33.89
N LYS A 256 -22.86 22.87 32.93
CA LYS A 256 -21.44 22.95 32.51
C LYS A 256 -21.19 23.28 31.04
N ALA A 257 -22.20 23.21 30.17
CA ALA A 257 -21.98 23.45 28.74
C ALA A 257 -22.27 24.91 28.36
N GLU A 258 -21.21 25.65 28.01
CA GLU A 258 -21.31 27.07 27.65
C GLU A 258 -21.43 27.30 26.13
N GLU A 259 -20.75 26.48 25.31
CA GLU A 259 -20.64 26.72 23.85
C GLU A 259 -20.95 25.48 23.00
N GLN A 260 -20.48 24.30 23.38
CA GLN A 260 -20.59 23.10 22.54
C GLN A 260 -20.73 21.80 23.35
N VAL A 261 -21.57 20.90 22.84
CA VAL A 261 -21.78 19.55 23.40
C VAL A 261 -21.68 18.51 22.29
N ASP A 262 -20.67 17.65 22.39
CA ASP A 262 -20.48 16.52 21.48
C ASP A 262 -20.87 15.22 22.18
N ILE A 263 -21.81 14.49 21.59
CA ILE A 263 -22.36 13.26 22.16
C ILE A 263 -22.16 12.12 21.18
N LEU A 264 -21.51 11.07 21.67
CA LEU A 264 -21.21 9.88 20.90
C LEU A 264 -21.86 8.65 21.52
N PHE A 265 -22.68 7.96 20.73
CA PHE A 265 -23.22 6.66 21.11
C PHE A 265 -22.36 5.54 20.49
N ALA A 266 -21.51 4.91 21.29
CA ALA A 266 -20.61 3.87 20.83
C ALA A 266 -21.31 2.55 20.46
N GLN A 267 -22.46 2.25 21.07
CA GLN A 267 -23.20 0.99 20.92
C GLN A 267 -24.71 1.20 21.11
N TYR A 268 -25.53 0.25 20.66
CA TYR A 268 -26.98 0.19 20.88
C TYR A 268 -27.37 -0.18 22.32
N ILE A 269 -26.85 0.56 23.30
CA ILE A 269 -27.16 0.30 24.70
C ILE A 269 -28.52 0.90 25.08
N ILE A 270 -28.98 1.91 24.34
CA ILE A 270 -30.17 2.70 24.66
C ILE A 270 -31.29 2.38 23.65
N SER A 271 -32.52 2.22 24.14
CA SER A 271 -33.67 1.91 23.30
C SER A 271 -34.08 3.12 22.42
N LYS A 272 -34.69 2.88 21.25
CA LYS A 272 -35.18 3.94 20.33
C LYS A 272 -36.04 4.99 21.05
N LYS A 273 -36.92 4.56 21.97
CA LYS A 273 -37.78 5.46 22.75
C LYS A 273 -36.99 6.37 23.69
N GLU A 274 -35.92 5.86 24.30
CA GLU A 274 -35.05 6.63 25.19
C GLU A 274 -34.16 7.61 24.42
N ILE A 275 -33.66 7.23 23.23
CA ILE A 275 -32.92 8.14 22.34
C ILE A 275 -33.81 9.31 21.92
N ILE A 276 -35.06 9.05 21.50
CA ILE A 276 -36.01 10.12 21.14
C ILE A 276 -36.29 11.03 22.33
N LYS A 277 -36.51 10.45 23.52
CA LYS A 277 -36.70 11.22 24.77
C LYS A 277 -35.48 12.09 25.07
N PHE A 278 -34.28 11.58 24.84
CA PHE A 278 -33.02 12.31 25.04
C PHE A 278 -32.84 13.45 24.05
N ILE A 279 -33.03 13.20 22.75
CA ILE A 279 -32.94 14.24 21.72
C ILE A 279 -33.94 15.35 22.01
N ASN A 280 -35.16 15.03 22.43
CA ASN A 280 -36.15 16.05 22.81
C ASN A 280 -35.68 16.92 23.99
N ILE A 281 -34.97 16.35 24.97
CA ILE A 281 -34.36 17.13 26.07
C ILE A 281 -33.28 18.07 25.52
N LEU A 282 -32.42 17.60 24.61
CA LEU A 282 -31.37 18.42 24.00
C LEU A 282 -31.94 19.54 23.14
N VAL A 283 -33.03 19.29 22.41
CA VAL A 283 -33.74 20.29 21.61
C VAL A 283 -34.35 21.36 22.52
N GLU A 284 -34.96 20.97 23.64
CA GLU A 284 -35.48 21.92 24.63
C GLU A 284 -34.37 22.80 25.23
N LEU A 285 -33.20 22.20 25.50
CA LEU A 285 -32.03 22.91 26.00
C LEU A 285 -31.48 23.91 24.97
N THR A 286 -31.37 23.49 23.71
CA THR A 286 -30.92 24.34 22.60
C THR A 286 -31.88 25.51 22.35
N ARG A 287 -33.19 25.30 22.53
CA ARG A 287 -34.19 26.38 22.45
C ARG A 287 -34.03 27.41 23.57
N LYS A 288 -33.64 26.98 24.77
CA LYS A 288 -33.41 27.87 25.91
C LYS A 288 -32.06 28.57 25.83
N ASN A 289 -31.03 27.90 25.30
CA ASN A 289 -29.69 28.43 25.19
C ASN A 289 -29.22 28.50 23.72
N LYS A 290 -29.49 29.63 23.06
CA LYS A 290 -29.27 29.81 21.61
C LYS A 290 -27.79 29.81 21.18
N SER A 291 -26.84 29.92 22.11
CA SER A 291 -25.40 29.83 21.82
C SER A 291 -24.87 28.40 21.86
N LEU A 292 -25.67 27.43 22.31
CA LEU A 292 -25.22 26.06 22.49
C LEU A 292 -25.33 25.27 21.18
N ASN A 293 -24.21 24.77 20.67
CA ASN A 293 -24.17 23.89 19.52
C ASN A 293 -24.09 22.43 19.95
N ILE A 294 -25.01 21.59 19.49
CA ILE A 294 -25.05 20.17 19.87
C ILE A 294 -24.78 19.29 18.66
N ARG A 295 -23.73 18.47 18.74
CA ARG A 295 -23.40 17.46 17.74
C ARG A 295 -23.64 16.08 18.32
N ILE A 296 -24.42 15.26 17.61
CA ILE A 296 -24.73 13.90 18.03
C ILE A 296 -24.29 12.93 16.94
N LEU A 297 -23.48 11.94 17.31
CA LEU A 297 -23.13 10.85 16.43
C LEU A 297 -23.80 9.55 16.92
N LEU A 298 -24.67 9.01 16.07
CA LEU A 298 -25.47 7.82 16.36
C LEU A 298 -25.03 6.62 15.51
N PRO A 299 -24.99 5.41 16.07
CA PRO A 299 -24.87 4.20 15.28
C PRO A 299 -26.08 4.09 14.36
N SER A 300 -25.87 3.74 13.09
CA SER A 300 -26.93 3.59 12.09
C SER A 300 -27.59 2.22 12.18
N PRO A 301 -28.86 2.14 12.58
CA PRO A 301 -29.75 1.13 12.11
C PRO A 301 -30.83 1.83 11.27
N LYS A 302 -31.58 1.00 10.57
CA LYS A 302 -32.88 1.24 9.95
C LYS A 302 -33.89 1.99 10.85
N PHE A 303 -33.64 3.24 11.20
CA PHE A 303 -34.57 4.08 11.97
C PHE A 303 -35.72 4.55 11.08
N GLU A 304 -35.51 4.60 9.77
CA GLU A 304 -36.44 5.07 8.74
C GLU A 304 -37.52 4.02 8.34
N GLU A 305 -37.27 2.72 8.48
CA GLU A 305 -38.16 1.68 7.93
C GLU A 305 -39.45 1.43 8.76
N GLU A 306 -39.56 1.93 10.00
CA GLU A 306 -40.70 1.64 10.90
C GLU A 306 -41.64 2.84 11.19
N GLU A 307 -41.46 3.99 10.54
CA GLU A 307 -42.24 5.21 10.85
C GLU A 307 -43.67 5.24 10.25
N SER A 308 -44.18 4.14 9.69
CA SER A 308 -45.49 4.13 9.02
C SER A 308 -46.71 3.92 9.92
N SER A 309 -46.59 3.82 11.26
CA SER A 309 -47.78 3.47 12.08
C SER A 309 -47.92 4.01 13.50
N SER A 310 -47.10 4.95 13.99
CA SER A 310 -47.28 5.46 15.37
C SER A 310 -47.76 6.92 15.42
N ASN A 311 -49.04 7.11 15.78
CA ASN A 311 -49.60 8.38 16.26
C ASN A 311 -48.94 8.80 17.58
N THR A 312 -47.74 9.37 17.53
CA THR A 312 -47.07 9.94 18.70
C THR A 312 -47.12 11.46 18.67
N LEU A 313 -47.16 12.06 19.86
CA LEU A 313 -47.26 13.52 20.08
C LEU A 313 -45.93 14.27 19.83
N TYR A 314 -44.94 13.61 19.25
CA TYR A 314 -43.57 14.13 19.10
C TYR A 314 -43.21 14.26 17.62
N PRO A 315 -42.41 15.29 17.25
CA PRO A 315 -41.93 15.45 15.88
C PRO A 315 -41.12 14.22 15.46
N SER A 316 -41.21 13.86 14.17
CA SER A 316 -40.43 12.74 13.61
C SER A 316 -38.94 13.05 13.70
N ILE A 317 -38.10 12.00 13.73
CA ILE A 317 -36.64 12.19 13.77
C ILE A 317 -36.20 12.98 12.52
N ALA A 318 -36.87 12.80 11.39
CA ALA A 318 -36.71 13.57 10.15
C ALA A 318 -36.85 15.10 10.35
N GLU A 319 -37.79 15.55 11.17
CA GLU A 319 -37.98 16.98 11.46
C GLU A 319 -36.90 17.55 12.38
N LEU A 320 -36.27 16.71 13.21
CA LEU A 320 -35.21 17.10 14.14
C LEU A 320 -33.86 17.35 13.43
N PHE A 321 -33.62 16.72 12.27
CA PHE A 321 -32.40 16.94 11.47
C PHE A 321 -32.30 18.33 10.84
N ASN A 322 -33.41 19.06 10.74
CA ASN A 322 -33.46 20.35 10.06
C ASN A 322 -33.30 21.56 11.01
N LEU A 323 -32.93 21.33 12.27
CA LEU A 323 -32.70 22.41 13.25
C LEU A 323 -31.27 22.98 13.08
N PRO A 324 -31.11 24.29 12.83
CA PRO A 324 -29.80 24.89 12.50
C PRO A 324 -28.77 24.85 13.65
N ALA A 325 -29.18 24.51 14.87
CA ALA A 325 -28.33 24.44 16.06
C ALA A 325 -27.99 23.01 16.51
N MET A 326 -28.42 21.99 15.73
CA MET A 326 -28.17 20.59 16.05
C MET A 326 -27.78 19.80 14.80
N SER A 327 -26.61 19.16 14.84
CA SER A 327 -26.14 18.29 13.76
C SER A 327 -26.13 16.83 14.22
N ILE A 328 -26.93 15.99 13.58
CA ILE A 328 -26.98 14.55 13.84
C ILE A 328 -26.37 13.82 12.64
N LYS A 329 -25.34 13.01 12.86
CA LYS A 329 -24.69 12.19 11.83
C LYS A 329 -24.76 10.70 12.19
N HIS A 330 -24.78 9.86 11.14
CA HIS A 330 -24.84 8.40 11.26
C HIS A 330 -23.56 7.74 10.77
N PHE A 331 -23.29 6.53 11.27
CA PHE A 331 -22.21 5.66 10.78
C PHE A 331 -22.73 4.22 10.59
N ASP A 332 -22.28 3.55 9.53
CA ASP A 332 -22.89 2.30 9.03
C ASP A 332 -22.47 1.01 9.77
N SER A 333 -21.55 1.10 10.75
CA SER A 333 -21.03 -0.06 11.48
C SER A 333 -20.79 0.24 12.97
N PRO A 334 -21.09 -0.67 13.91
CA PRO A 334 -20.81 -0.44 15.33
C PRO A 334 -19.36 0.00 15.52
N LEU A 335 -19.15 1.25 15.98
CA LEU A 335 -17.82 1.83 16.04
C LEU A 335 -16.99 1.00 17.01
N ASN A 336 -15.94 0.39 16.49
CA ASN A 336 -14.89 -0.07 17.37
C ASN A 336 -14.27 1.17 18.04
N SER A 337 -13.68 1.04 19.23
CA SER A 337 -13.03 2.16 19.94
C SER A 337 -12.09 3.00 19.06
N ASN A 338 -11.54 2.40 18.00
CA ASN A 338 -10.70 3.00 16.96
C ASN A 338 -11.41 3.99 16.01
N GLU A 339 -12.71 3.84 15.74
CA GLU A 339 -13.45 4.71 14.79
C GLU A 339 -14.06 5.93 15.49
N ILE A 340 -14.32 5.80 16.80
CA ILE A 340 -14.83 6.82 17.72
C ILE A 340 -13.94 8.08 17.74
N VAL A 341 -12.63 7.88 17.91
CA VAL A 341 -11.65 8.99 18.01
C VAL A 341 -11.48 9.69 16.67
N THR A 342 -11.47 8.91 15.59
CA THR A 342 -11.25 9.43 14.23
C THR A 342 -12.39 10.34 13.76
N ILE A 343 -13.65 10.06 14.14
CA ILE A 343 -14.81 10.88 13.77
C ILE A 343 -14.87 12.18 14.60
N LEU A 344 -14.42 12.16 15.85
CA LEU A 344 -14.35 13.36 16.69
C LEU A 344 -13.24 14.34 16.24
N ASP A 345 -12.11 13.82 15.74
CA ASP A 345 -10.97 14.65 15.30
C ASP A 345 -11.04 15.13 13.83
N THR A 346 -11.87 14.53 12.97
CA THR A 346 -11.85 14.82 11.52
C THR A 346 -12.55 16.12 11.10
N GLU A 347 -13.09 16.92 12.02
CA GLU A 347 -13.64 18.27 11.72
C GLU A 347 -12.70 19.44 12.09
N HIS A 348 -11.42 19.19 12.37
CA HIS A 348 -10.37 20.23 12.35
C HIS A 348 -9.63 20.34 11.01
N LEU A 349 -10.12 19.69 9.95
CA LEU A 349 -9.51 19.68 8.62
C LEU A 349 -10.49 20.05 7.47
N TYR A 350 -11.52 20.85 7.75
CA TYR A 350 -12.25 21.59 6.72
C TYR A 350 -12.29 23.09 7.02
#